data_AF-A0A2S7JEN0-F1
#
_entry.id   AF-A0A2S7JEN0-F1
#
_cell.length_a   1.000
_cell.length_b   1.000
_cell.length_c   1.000
_cell.angle_alpha   90.00
_cell.angle_beta   90.00
_cell.angle_gamma   90.00
#
_symmetry.space_group_name_H-M   'P 1'
#
loop_
_entity.id
_entity.type
_entity.pdbx_description
1 polymer ?
#
loop_
_entity_poly.entity_id
_entity_poly.type
_entity_poly.pdbx_seq_one_letter_code
_entity_poly.pdbx_strand_id
1 'polypeptide(L)'
;MNAAAQTALRAFAFDMFYTGTLLHKAEVRTKLLDGADHAVPVVCMDVELDNDMRTTLHVEHPFGMGQHAQAAAEAAKFKRGMQVRVKAPALDMRLVARNASEITPIDTPPAAPAAPTPNPQEPELWQA
;
A
#
# COMPACT_ATOMS: atom_id res chain seq x y z
N MET A 1 1.93 -1.14 24.65
CA MET A 1 2.57 0.15 24.28
C MET A 1 1.58 1.27 24.57
N ASN A 2 1.92 2.25 25.42
CA ASN A 2 0.95 3.25 25.90
C ASN A 2 0.70 4.39 24.89
N ALA A 3 -0.52 4.95 24.91
CA ALA A 3 -1.00 6.03 24.05
C ALA A 3 -0.08 7.27 23.98
N ALA A 4 0.71 7.53 25.04
CA ALA A 4 1.71 8.60 25.06
C ALA A 4 2.84 8.41 24.02
N ALA A 5 3.22 7.17 23.71
CA ALA A 5 4.24 6.89 22.70
C ALA A 5 3.71 7.12 21.26
N GLN A 6 2.42 6.86 21.01
CA GLN A 6 1.77 7.15 19.73
C GLN A 6 1.63 8.66 19.49
N THR A 7 1.41 9.44 20.54
CA THR A 7 1.32 10.92 20.44
C THR A 7 2.66 11.58 20.09
N ALA A 8 3.79 11.06 20.59
CA ALA A 8 5.11 11.62 20.29
C ALA A 8 5.57 11.36 18.83
N LEU A 9 5.22 10.19 18.26
CA LEU A 9 5.51 9.87 16.85
C LEU A 9 4.66 10.68 15.85
N ARG A 10 3.50 11.19 16.27
CA ARG A 10 2.67 12.09 15.44
C ARG A 10 3.31 13.45 15.19
N ALA A 11 4.28 13.89 16.00
CA ALA A 11 4.90 15.21 15.86
C ALA A 11 5.77 15.36 14.60
N PHE A 12 6.19 14.24 13.98
CA PHE A 12 6.92 14.21 12.71
C PHE A 12 6.14 13.52 11.57
N ALA A 13 4.90 13.13 11.81
CA ALA A 13 4.08 12.49 10.79
C ALA A 13 3.59 13.55 9.80
N PHE A 14 4.18 13.61 8.61
CA PHE A 14 3.58 14.35 7.51
C PHE A 14 2.34 13.59 7.02
N ASP A 15 1.25 14.31 6.84
CA ASP A 15 0.03 13.78 6.27
C ASP A 15 0.14 13.76 4.75
N MET A 16 -0.28 12.67 4.13
CA MET A 16 -0.50 12.60 2.69
C MET A 16 -1.99 12.74 2.38
N PHE A 17 -2.26 13.41 1.26
CA PHE A 17 -3.61 13.64 0.76
C PHE A 17 -3.76 12.95 -0.59
N TYR A 18 -4.84 12.18 -0.72
CA TYR A 18 -5.20 11.46 -1.92
C TYR A 18 -6.62 11.85 -2.35
N THR A 19 -6.85 11.93 -3.65
CA THR A 19 -8.20 12.05 -4.22
C THR A 19 -8.45 10.88 -5.15
N GLY A 20 -9.71 10.48 -5.26
CA GLY A 20 -10.08 9.38 -6.12
C GLY A 20 -11.53 8.94 -5.97
N THR A 21 -11.91 7.97 -6.79
CA THR A 21 -13.29 7.49 -6.87
C THR A 21 -13.44 6.15 -6.14
N LEU A 22 -14.50 6.03 -5.32
CA LEU A 22 -14.80 4.77 -4.64
C LEU A 22 -15.20 3.66 -5.63
N LEU A 23 -14.48 2.55 -5.59
CA LEU A 23 -14.72 1.38 -6.44
C LEU A 23 -15.95 0.58 -5.98
N HIS A 24 -16.19 0.57 -4.68
CA HIS A 24 -17.28 -0.14 -4.02
C HIS A 24 -17.95 0.75 -2.96
N LYS A 25 -19.12 0.32 -2.44
CA LYS A 25 -19.67 0.94 -1.23
C LYS A 25 -18.70 0.72 -0.07
N ALA A 26 -18.62 1.64 0.89
CA ALA A 26 -17.81 1.40 2.08
C ALA A 26 -18.40 0.24 2.90
N GLU A 27 -17.52 -0.51 3.56
CA GLU A 27 -17.87 -1.67 4.37
C GLU A 27 -17.36 -1.48 5.80
N VAL A 28 -18.10 -1.99 6.78
CA VAL A 28 -17.58 -2.12 8.15
C VAL A 28 -17.06 -3.54 8.31
N ARG A 29 -15.79 -3.65 8.70
CA ARG A 29 -15.15 -4.91 9.09
C ARG A 29 -14.75 -4.85 10.55
N THR A 30 -14.58 -6.01 11.16
CA THR A 30 -14.06 -6.13 12.51
C THR A 30 -12.59 -6.54 12.43
N LYS A 31 -11.69 -5.78 13.07
CA LYS A 31 -10.25 -6.06 13.09
C LYS A 31 -9.79 -6.26 14.53
N LEU A 32 -8.96 -7.27 14.77
CA LEU A 32 -8.34 -7.50 16.06
C LEU A 32 -7.18 -6.50 16.23
N LEU A 33 -7.21 -5.73 17.32
CA LEU A 33 -6.20 -4.73 17.67
C LEU A 33 -4.97 -5.38 18.31
N ASP A 34 -5.16 -6.49 19.04
CA ASP A 34 -4.13 -7.29 19.68
C ASP A 34 -4.55 -8.76 19.80
N GLY A 35 -3.65 -9.62 20.30
CA GLY A 35 -3.91 -11.04 20.58
C GLY A 35 -4.73 -11.31 21.84
N ALA A 36 -5.36 -10.29 22.43
CA ALA A 36 -6.18 -10.39 23.65
C ALA A 36 -7.69 -10.11 23.36
N ASP A 37 -8.15 -10.46 22.15
CA ASP A 37 -9.55 -10.33 21.70
C ASP A 37 -10.13 -8.90 21.69
N HIS A 38 -9.27 -7.88 21.71
CA HIS A 38 -9.68 -6.50 21.53
C HIS A 38 -10.03 -6.21 20.07
N ALA A 39 -11.29 -6.47 19.71
CA ALA A 39 -11.81 -6.21 18.38
C ALA A 39 -12.32 -4.77 18.23
N VAL A 40 -11.97 -4.12 17.12
CA VAL A 40 -12.44 -2.77 16.77
C VAL A 40 -13.15 -2.77 15.41
N PRO A 41 -14.22 -1.97 15.24
CA PRO A 41 -14.79 -1.73 13.93
C PRO A 41 -13.85 -0.87 13.08
N VAL A 42 -13.72 -1.24 11.81
CA VAL A 42 -12.92 -0.52 10.81
C VAL A 42 -13.79 -0.30 9.58
N VAL A 43 -13.91 0.95 9.15
CA VAL A 43 -14.52 1.26 7.85
C VAL A 43 -13.46 1.05 6.77
N CYS A 44 -13.74 0.15 5.84
CA CYS A 44 -12.88 -0.19 4.71
C CYS A 44 -13.44 0.39 3.42
N MET A 45 -12.55 0.98 2.61
CA MET A 45 -12.88 1.52 1.30
C MET A 45 -11.76 1.19 0.31
N ASP A 46 -12.14 0.94 -0.94
CA ASP A 46 -11.20 0.85 -2.05
C ASP A 46 -11.42 2.05 -2.97
N VAL A 47 -10.38 2.84 -3.15
CA VAL A 47 -10.39 4.10 -3.91
C VAL A 47 -9.49 3.95 -5.13
N GLU A 48 -10.01 4.18 -6.33
CA GLU A 48 -9.18 4.39 -7.51
C GLU A 48 -8.66 5.82 -7.49
N LEU A 49 -7.34 5.98 -7.43
CA LEU A 49 -6.70 7.29 -7.31
C LEU A 49 -6.73 8.07 -8.62
N ASP A 50 -6.84 9.40 -8.50
CA ASP A 50 -6.74 10.35 -9.61
C ASP A 50 -5.27 10.57 -10.02
N ASN A 51 -4.58 9.50 -10.41
CA ASN A 51 -3.24 9.55 -11.00
C ASN A 51 -3.23 8.83 -12.36
N ASP A 52 -2.18 9.04 -13.15
CA ASP A 52 -2.08 8.52 -14.52
C ASP A 52 -2.16 6.99 -14.59
N MET A 53 -1.74 6.31 -13.51
CA MET A 53 -1.74 4.84 -13.41
C MET A 53 -3.06 4.28 -12.85
N ARG A 54 -4.02 5.12 -12.44
CA ARG A 54 -5.28 4.72 -11.79
C ARG A 54 -5.07 3.72 -10.66
N THR A 55 -4.02 3.91 -9.85
CA THR A 55 -3.70 2.93 -8.81
C THR A 55 -4.80 2.85 -7.75
N THR A 56 -4.97 1.67 -7.15
CA THR A 56 -5.97 1.46 -6.10
C THR A 56 -5.35 1.68 -4.72
N LEU A 57 -6.00 2.52 -3.91
CA LEU A 57 -5.70 2.74 -2.50
C LEU A 57 -6.75 2.03 -1.64
N HIS A 58 -6.30 1.08 -0.81
CA HIS A 58 -7.13 0.50 0.26
C HIS A 58 -7.04 1.39 1.49
N VAL A 59 -8.20 1.87 1.96
CA VAL A 59 -8.31 2.77 3.11
C VAL A 59 -8.99 2.03 4.25
N GLU A 60 -8.37 2.08 5.42
CA GLU A 60 -8.93 1.61 6.68
C GLU A 60 -9.08 2.79 7.63
N HIS A 61 -10.31 3.04 8.10
CA HIS A 61 -10.60 4.03 9.14
C HIS A 61 -11.07 3.32 10.42
N PRO A 62 -10.18 3.14 11.42
CA PRO A 62 -10.53 2.45 12.65
C PRO A 62 -11.37 3.32 13.58
N PHE A 63 -12.29 2.69 14.29
CA PHE A 63 -13.11 3.29 15.34
C PHE A 63 -12.76 2.70 16.71
N GLY A 64 -13.20 3.36 17.78
CA GLY A 64 -13.02 2.87 19.14
C GLY A 64 -13.84 1.59 19.42
N MET A 65 -13.52 0.90 20.51
CA MET A 65 -14.32 -0.22 20.99
C MET A 65 -15.77 0.20 21.26
N GLY A 66 -16.73 -0.67 20.91
CA GLY A 66 -18.16 -0.40 21.06
C GLY A 66 -18.75 0.55 20.02
N GLN A 67 -17.94 1.10 19.09
CA GLN A 67 -18.41 2.09 18.12
C GLN A 67 -18.93 1.52 16.79
N HIS A 68 -19.43 0.28 16.80
CA HIS A 68 -19.94 -0.39 15.59
C HIS A 68 -21.08 0.38 14.91
N ALA A 69 -21.98 0.95 15.70
CA ALA A 69 -23.09 1.75 15.16
C ALA A 69 -22.59 3.04 14.49
N GLN A 70 -21.59 3.72 15.06
CA GLN A 70 -20.99 4.89 14.41
C GLN A 70 -20.23 4.52 13.15
N ALA A 71 -19.46 3.44 13.17
CA ALA A 71 -18.77 2.94 11.97
C ALA A 71 -19.75 2.59 10.84
N ALA A 72 -20.88 1.95 11.17
CA ALA A 72 -21.92 1.62 10.19
C ALA A 72 -22.60 2.86 9.62
N ALA A 73 -22.94 3.84 10.47
CA ALA A 73 -23.49 5.11 10.04
C ALA A 73 -22.51 5.90 9.16
N GLU A 74 -21.21 5.84 9.45
CA GLU A 74 -20.17 6.47 8.65
C GLU A 74 -20.03 5.79 7.28
N ALA A 75 -19.88 4.46 7.25
CA ALA A 75 -19.80 3.70 6.01
C ALA A 75 -21.01 3.92 5.09
N ALA A 76 -22.22 4.06 5.66
CA ALA A 76 -23.44 4.30 4.90
C ALA A 76 -23.43 5.62 4.09
N LYS A 77 -22.58 6.59 4.44
CA LYS A 77 -22.42 7.85 3.70
C LYS A 77 -21.69 7.66 2.37
N PHE A 78 -20.84 6.64 2.27
CA PHE A 78 -19.91 6.42 1.17
C PHE A 78 -20.43 5.37 0.19
N LYS A 79 -20.73 5.82 -1.03
CA LYS A 79 -21.31 4.99 -2.10
C LYS A 79 -20.29 4.79 -3.22
N ARG A 80 -20.40 3.66 -3.93
CA ARG A 80 -19.65 3.42 -5.17
C ARG A 80 -19.79 4.60 -6.14
N GLY A 81 -18.70 4.97 -6.79
CA GLY A 81 -18.64 6.06 -7.76
C GLY A 81 -18.53 7.46 -7.14
N MET A 82 -18.54 7.58 -5.82
CA MET A 82 -18.36 8.86 -5.14
C MET A 82 -16.90 9.30 -5.17
N GLN A 83 -16.67 10.56 -5.47
CA GLN A 83 -15.36 11.21 -5.33
C GLN A 83 -15.06 11.48 -3.86
N VAL A 84 -13.86 11.09 -3.42
CA VAL A 84 -13.44 11.21 -2.02
C VAL A 84 -12.05 11.82 -1.92
N ARG A 85 -11.80 12.49 -0.80
CA ARG A 85 -10.45 12.93 -0.39
C ARG A 85 -10.06 12.19 0.87
N VAL A 86 -8.94 11.48 0.81
CA VAL A 86 -8.38 10.71 1.92
C VAL A 86 -7.18 11.44 2.46
N LYS A 87 -7.15 11.64 3.78
CA LYS A 87 -6.00 12.16 4.50
C LYS A 87 -5.47 11.03 5.39
N ALA A 88 -4.20 10.65 5.22
CA ALA A 88 -3.60 9.57 5.99
C ALA A 88 -2.15 9.93 6.39
N PRO A 89 -1.69 9.52 7.58
CA PRO A 89 -0.29 9.70 7.97
C PRO A 89 0.60 8.83 7.07
N ALA A 90 1.68 9.41 6.56
CA ALA A 90 2.59 8.68 5.67
C ALA A 90 3.27 7.48 6.33
N LEU A 91 3.49 7.55 7.64
CA LEU A 91 4.23 6.54 8.41
C LEU A 91 3.56 5.16 8.40
N ASP A 92 2.23 5.13 8.35
CA ASP A 92 1.44 3.88 8.45
C ASP A 92 0.97 3.36 7.07
N MET A 93 1.49 3.93 5.98
CA MET A 93 1.14 3.49 4.64
C MET A 93 1.90 2.24 4.21
N ARG A 94 1.18 1.27 3.65
CA ARG A 94 1.74 0.02 3.15
C ARG A 94 1.62 -0.06 1.63
N LEU A 95 2.75 -0.24 0.97
CA LEU A 95 2.82 -0.55 -0.46
C LEU A 95 2.95 -2.07 -0.64
N VAL A 96 2.23 -2.62 -1.62
CA VAL A 96 2.27 -4.04 -1.94
C VAL A 96 2.40 -4.22 -3.46
N ALA A 97 3.53 -4.79 -3.89
CA ALA A 97 3.72 -5.24 -5.27
C ALA A 97 3.26 -6.70 -5.39
N ARG A 98 1.98 -6.92 -5.76
CA ARG A 98 1.38 -8.27 -5.78
C ARG A 98 2.02 -9.23 -6.79
N ASN A 99 2.66 -8.72 -7.84
CA ASN A 99 3.22 -9.50 -8.94
C ASN A 99 4.65 -9.07 -9.27
N ALA A 100 5.52 -8.93 -8.27
CA ALA A 100 6.92 -8.63 -8.52
C ALA A 100 7.59 -9.77 -9.31
N SER A 101 8.09 -9.48 -10.51
CA SER A 101 8.71 -10.47 -11.41
C SER A 101 10.20 -10.66 -11.17
N GLU A 102 10.88 -9.63 -10.66
CA GLU A 102 12.31 -9.63 -10.39
C GLU A 102 12.57 -8.87 -9.08
N ILE A 103 13.43 -9.44 -8.23
CA ILE A 103 13.87 -8.85 -6.97
C ILE A 103 15.37 -9.07 -6.86
N THR A 104 16.15 -8.00 -7.04
CA THR A 104 17.61 -8.04 -6.93
C THR A 104 18.06 -7.24 -5.71
N PRO A 105 18.95 -7.79 -4.86
CA PRO A 105 19.55 -7.02 -3.77
C PRO A 105 20.46 -5.93 -4.37
N ILE A 106 20.40 -4.72 -3.83
CA ILE A 106 21.21 -3.58 -4.31
C ILE A 106 22.72 -3.84 -4.14
N ASP A 107 23.10 -4.69 -3.19
CA ASP A 107 24.51 -5.05 -2.92
C ASP A 107 25.04 -6.17 -3.83
N THR A 108 24.21 -6.75 -4.69
CA THR A 108 24.67 -7.70 -5.71
C THR A 108 25.16 -6.89 -6.91
N PRO A 109 26.46 -6.97 -7.29
CA PRO A 109 26.92 -6.36 -8.53
C PRO A 109 26.04 -6.88 -9.68
N PRO A 110 25.57 -6.02 -10.60
CA PRO A 110 24.80 -6.48 -11.74
C PRO A 110 25.58 -7.61 -12.41
N ALA A 111 24.93 -8.77 -12.59
CA ALA A 111 25.54 -9.90 -13.25
C ALA A 111 26.08 -9.39 -14.58
N ALA A 112 27.41 -9.45 -14.76
CA ALA A 112 28.05 -8.99 -15.98
C ALA A 112 27.34 -9.66 -17.15
N PRO A 113 26.97 -8.92 -18.21
CA PRO A 113 26.34 -9.51 -19.37
C PRO A 113 27.17 -10.72 -19.81
N ALA A 114 26.53 -11.88 -19.91
CA ALA A 114 27.21 -13.11 -20.30
C ALA A 114 28.03 -12.81 -21.55
N ALA A 115 29.35 -13.01 -21.47
CA ALA A 115 30.24 -12.76 -22.59
C ALA A 115 29.66 -13.49 -23.82
N PRO A 116 29.60 -12.84 -24.99
CA PRO A 116 29.16 -13.51 -26.21
C PRO A 116 29.97 -14.80 -26.33
N THR A 117 29.29 -15.93 -26.36
CA THR A 117 29.93 -17.23 -26.51
C THR A 117 30.79 -17.14 -27.78
N PRO A 118 32.12 -17.34 -27.71
CA PRO A 118 32.95 -17.25 -28.90
C PRO A 118 32.40 -18.24 -29.91
N ASN A 119 32.00 -17.71 -31.07
CA ASN A 119 31.47 -18.51 -32.15
C ASN A 119 32.61 -19.45 -32.62
N PRO A 120 32.46 -20.78 -32.54
CA PRO A 120 33.52 -21.72 -32.95
C PRO A 120 33.87 -21.63 -34.44
N GLN A 121 33.16 -20.81 -35.22
CA GLN A 121 33.26 -20.71 -36.67
C GLN A 121 34.07 -19.51 -37.19
N GLU A 122 34.71 -18.69 -36.35
CA GLU A 122 35.64 -17.66 -36.84
C GLU A 122 37.07 -18.24 -36.96
N PRO A 123 37.60 -18.45 -38.19
CA PRO A 123 39.00 -18.83 -38.36
C PRO A 123 39.91 -17.63 -38.04
N GLU A 124 40.92 -17.83 -37.19
CA GLU A 124 41.96 -16.85 -36.88
C GLU A 124 42.72 -16.45 -38.16
N LEU A 125 42.34 -15.31 -38.74
CA LEU A 125 43.05 -14.68 -39.84
C LEU A 125 44.24 -13.87 -39.32
N TRP A 126 45.26 -14.55 -38.76
CA TRP A 126 46.57 -13.93 -38.49
C TRP A 126 47.72 -14.88 -38.81
N GLN A 127 47.95 -15.08 -40.11
CA GLN A 127 49.22 -15.53 -40.66
C GLN A 127 49.49 -14.71 -41.94
N ALA A 128 50.21 -13.59 -41.80
CA ALA A 128 51.06 -12.97 -42.82
C ALA A 128 51.91 -11.86 -42.21
#